data_AF-A0A7K0FWG7-F1
#
_entry.id   AF-A0A7K0FWG7-F1
#
_cell.length_a   1.000
_cell.length_b   1.000
_cell.length_c   1.000
_cell.angle_alpha   90.00
_cell.angle_beta   90.00
_cell.angle_gamma   90.00
#
_symmetry.space_group_name_H-M   'P 1'
#
loop_
_entity.id
_entity.type
_entity.pdbx_description
1 polymer ?
#
loop_
_entity_poly.entity_id
_entity_poly.type
_entity_poly.pdbx_seq_one_letter_code
_entity_poly.pdbx_strand_id
1 'polypeptide(L)' 'MEFTRELREVYPTEIIEVRGNADALAITLVKETNSKSFIAKLKSRFKNLSHPRVLFIRCEDAGAVEKIVLV' A
#
# COMPACT_ATOMS: atom_id res chain seq x y z
N MET A 1 3.68 2.29 -14.22
CA MET A 1 2.47 3.01 -13.74
C MET A 1 2.90 4.03 -12.71
N GLU A 2 2.38 5.26 -12.78
CA GLU A 2 2.80 6.38 -11.91
C GLU A 2 2.51 6.14 -10.43
N PHE A 3 1.37 5.55 -10.09
CA PHE A 3 0.96 5.31 -8.70
C PHE A 3 1.87 4.34 -7.92
N THR A 4 2.34 3.26 -8.56
CA THR A 4 3.27 2.30 -7.95
C THR A 4 4.62 2.96 -7.63
N ARG A 5 5.05 3.87 -8.50
CA ARG A 5 6.29 4.63 -8.33
C ARG A 5 6.12 5.66 -7.22
N GLU A 6 5.02 6.40 -7.22
CA GLU A 6 4.67 7.37 -6.18
C GLU A 6 4.62 6.73 -4.79
N LEU A 7 4.02 5.54 -4.65
CA LEU A 7 4.00 4.82 -3.37
C LEU A 7 5.41 4.54 -2.84
N ARG A 8 6.33 4.09 -3.71
CA ARG A 8 7.72 3.82 -3.34
C ARG A 8 8.48 5.11 -3.03
N GLU A 9 8.17 6.22 -3.69
CA GLU A 9 8.79 7.52 -3.43
C GLU A 9 8.27 8.16 -2.13
N VAL A 10 7.00 7.98 -1.79
CA VAL A 10 6.40 8.53 -0.56
C VAL A 10 6.77 7.70 0.67
N TYR A 11 6.89 6.38 0.53
CA TYR A 11 7.15 5.47 1.65
C TYR A 11 8.35 4.55 1.38
N PRO A 12 9.54 5.09 1.08
CA PRO A 12 10.72 4.29 0.72
C PRO A 12 11.26 3.44 1.88
N THR A 13 11.00 3.85 3.12
CA THR A 13 11.44 3.18 4.34
C THR A 13 10.46 2.13 4.84
N GLU A 14 9.16 2.32 4.59
CA GLU A 14 8.12 1.39 5.02
C GLU A 14 7.84 0.29 3.98
N ILE A 15 8.04 0.58 2.69
CA ILE A 15 7.72 -0.35 1.59
C ILE A 15 8.99 -1.04 1.08
N ILE A 16 9.02 -2.37 1.17
CA ILE A 16 10.05 -3.21 0.53
C ILE A 16 9.74 -3.35 -0.96
N GLU A 17 8.49 -3.68 -1.26
CA GLU A 17 8.10 -4.06 -2.61
C GLU A 17 6.65 -3.66 -2.92
N VAL A 18 6.42 -3.21 -4.15
CA VAL A 18 5.08 -3.05 -4.71
C VAL A 18 4.99 -3.84 -6.02
N ARG A 19 4.05 -4.77 -6.09
CA ARG A 19 3.72 -5.54 -7.31
C ARG A 19 2.25 -5.38 -7.66
N GLY A 20 1.89 -5.48 -8.93
CA GLY A 20 0.49 -5.47 -9.35
C GLY A 20 0.24 -4.58 -10.56
N ASN A 21 -1.02 -4.23 -10.77
CA ASN A 21 -1.51 -3.47 -11.93
C ASN A 21 -2.36 -2.27 -11.48
N ALA A 22 -3.09 -1.65 -12.42
CA ALA A 22 -3.84 -0.42 -12.16
C ALA A 22 -5.02 -0.65 -11.20
N ASP A 23 -5.62 -1.84 -11.24
CA ASP A 23 -6.78 -2.23 -10.44
C ASP A 23 -6.40 -2.76 -9.05
N ALA A 24 -5.33 -3.54 -8.98
CA ALA A 24 -4.91 -4.25 -7.78
C ALA A 24 -3.39 -4.18 -7.56
N LEU A 25 -2.99 -3.73 -6.37
CA LEU A 25 -1.60 -3.61 -5.96
C LEU A 25 -1.34 -4.38 -4.68
N ALA A 26 -0.30 -5.21 -4.68
CA ALA A 26 0.25 -5.86 -3.52
C ALA A 26 1.45 -5.04 -2.99
N ILE A 27 1.38 -4.62 -1.74
CA ILE A 27 2.45 -3.91 -1.03
C ILE A 27 3.00 -4.85 0.02
N THR A 28 4.32 -5.03 0.00
CA THR A 28 5.08 -5.69 1.07
C THR A 28 5.75 -4.61 1.91
N LEU A 29 5.37 -4.54 3.18
CA LEU A 29 5.93 -3.63 4.17
C LEU A 29 7.08 -4.27 4.93
N VAL A 30 8.04 -3.46 5.36
CA VAL A 30 9.09 -3.89 6.29
C VAL A 30 8.48 -4.43 7.58
N LYS A 31 9.14 -5.40 8.20
CA LYS A 31 8.67 -6.06 9.43
C LYS A 31 8.37 -5.08 10.57
N GLU A 32 9.12 -3.99 10.65
CA GLU A 32 8.98 -2.95 11.68
C GLU A 32 7.79 -2.02 11.42
N THR A 33 7.21 -2.03 10.21
CA THR A 33 6.08 -1.18 9.88
C THR A 33 4.78 -1.75 10.39
N ASN A 34 4.04 -0.92 11.13
CA ASN A 34 2.69 -1.23 11.55
C ASN A 34 1.71 -1.07 10.38
N SER A 35 1.18 -2.19 9.88
CA SER A 35 0.23 -2.23 8.75
C SER A 35 -0.99 -1.35 8.97
N LYS A 36 -1.59 -1.34 10.17
CA LYS A 36 -2.78 -0.54 10.49
C LYS A 36 -2.51 0.96 10.41
N SER A 37 -1.37 1.41 10.97
CA SER A 37 -0.97 2.81 10.88
C SER A 37 -0.68 3.21 9.44
N PHE A 38 0.00 2.35 8.69
CA PHE A 38 0.28 2.56 7.28
C PHE A 38 -0.99 2.67 6.43
N ILE A 39 -1.98 1.78 6.66
CA ILE A 39 -3.30 1.83 6.02
C ILE A 39 -3.98 3.18 6.29
N ALA A 40 -3.94 3.68 7.52
CA ALA A 40 -4.54 4.97 7.87
C ALA A 40 -3.84 6.13 7.15
N LYS A 41 -2.50 6.13 7.07
CA LYS A 41 -1.72 7.11 6.29
C LYS A 41 -2.08 7.06 4.81
N LEU A 42 -2.15 5.86 4.22
CA LEU A 42 -2.56 5.63 2.84
C LEU A 42 -3.94 6.22 2.56
N LYS A 43 -4.94 5.83 3.36
CA LYS A 43 -6.32 6.33 3.21
C LYS A 43 -6.39 7.84 3.32
N SER A 44 -5.66 8.44 4.24
CA SER A 44 -5.66 9.90 4.42
C SER A 44 -5.03 10.63 3.24
N ARG A 45 -3.93 10.11 2.71
CA ARG A 45 -3.20 10.71 1.58
C ARG A 45 -3.92 10.52 0.24
N PHE A 46 -4.55 9.37 0.05
CA PHE A 46 -5.17 8.96 -1.21
C PHE A 46 -6.71 8.91 -1.16
N LYS A 47 -7.32 9.81 -0.38
CA LYS A 47 -8.77 9.90 -0.16
C LYS A 47 -9.61 10.46 -1.33
N ASN A 48 -8.96 10.80 -2.45
CA ASN A 48 -9.57 11.48 -3.59
C ASN A 48 -9.07 10.85 -4.90
N LEU A 49 -9.08 9.53 -4.97
CA LEU A 49 -8.65 8.85 -6.19
C LEU A 49 -9.79 8.86 -7.20
N SER A 50 -9.55 9.36 -8.42
CA SER A 50 -10.56 9.36 -9.48
C SER A 50 -11.05 7.95 -9.84
N HIS A 51 -10.23 6.93 -9.57
CA HIS A 51 -10.59 5.53 -9.76
C HIS A 51 -10.30 4.74 -8.48
N PRO A 52 -11.25 3.92 -8.01
CA PRO A 52 -11.04 3.08 -6.84
C PRO A 52 -9.91 2.09 -7.12
N ARG A 53 -9.06 1.86 -6.13
CA ARG A 53 -7.93 0.93 -6.23
C ARG A 53 -7.93 -0.04 -5.08
N VAL A 54 -7.71 -1.31 -5.39
CA VAL A 54 -7.57 -2.36 -4.39
C VAL A 54 -6.11 -2.51 -4.00
N LEU A 55 -5.82 -2.48 -2.71
CA LEU A 55 -4.49 -2.68 -2.17
C LEU A 55 -4.49 -3.87 -1.21
N PHE A 56 -3.55 -4.77 -1.43
CA PHE A 56 -3.25 -5.90 -0.55
C PHE A 56 -1.96 -5.59 0.18
N ILE A 57 -2.05 -5.42 1.50
CA ILE A 57 -0.94 -5.00 2.32
C ILE A 57 -0.54 -6.17 3.19
N ARG A 58 0.72 -6.57 3.11
CA ARG A 58 1.32 -7.59 3.97
C ARG A 58 2.59 -7.03 4.60
N CYS A 59 2.91 -7.47 5.81
CA CYS A 59 4.25 -7.26 6.36
C CYS A 59 5.11 -8.50 6.07
N GLU A 60 6.41 -8.31 5.89
CA GLU A 60 7.37 -9.37 5.50
C GLU A 60 7.27 -10.65 6.37
N ASP A 61 7.00 -10.48 7.66
CA ASP A 61 6.93 -11.57 8.65
C ASP A 61 5.48 -11.94 9.03
N ALA A 62 4.49 -11.18 8.54
CA ALA A 62 3.10 -11.38 8.88
C ALA A 62 2.42 -12.25 7.82
N GLY A 63 1.93 -13.42 8.22
CA GLY A 63 1.08 -14.27 7.37
C GLY A 63 -0.30 -13.63 7.05
N ALA A 64 -0.65 -12.53 7.74
CA ALA A 64 -1.90 -11.81 7.51
C ALA A 64 -1.76 -10.79 6.38
N VAL A 65 -2.67 -10.89 5.41
CA VAL A 65 -2.81 -9.91 4.32
C VAL A 65 -4.04 -9.05 4.60
N GLU A 66 -3.84 -7.74 4.70
CA GLU A 66 -4.93 -6.78 4.84
C GLU A 66 -5.35 -6.26 3.47
N LYS A 67 -6.61 -6.47 3.11
CA LYS A 67 -7.18 -5.91 1.89
C LYS A 67 -7.85 -4.58 2.20
N ILE A 68 -7.44 -3.53 1.51
CA ILE A 68 -8.08 -2.22 1.56
C ILE A 68 -8.51 -1.76 0.17
N VAL A 69 -9.53 -0.92 0.12
CA VAL A 69 -9.95 -0.21 -1.09
C VAL A 69 -9.75 1.27 -0.82
N LEU A 70 -9.02 1.94 -1.70
CA LEU A 70 -8.93 3.39 -1.72
C LEU A 70 -9.97 3.91 -2.70
N VAL A 71 -10.72 4.93 -2.26
CA VAL A 71 -11.72 5.68 -3.02
C VAL A 71 -11.41 7.16 -2.85
#